data_AF-A0A920IA23-F1
#
_entry.id   AF-A0A920IA23-F1
#
_cell.length_a   1.000
_cell.length_b   1.000
_cell.length_c   1.000
_cell.angle_alpha   90.00
_cell.angle_beta   90.00
_cell.angle_gamma   90.00
#
_symmetry.space_group_name_H-M   'P 1'
#
loop_
_entity.id
_entity.type
_entity.pdbx_description
1 polymer ?
#
loop_
_entity_poly.entity_id
_entity_poly.type
_entity_poly.pdbx_seq_one_letter_code
_entity_poly.pdbx_strand_id
1 'polypeptide(L)'
;MFRKVGVPILGIIENMSYFICSDCGMRHDIFSTGGAQKEAAKLNIPFLGEIPLEITIRQTSDSGEPIVASDPENQHTKTYFKIAQKIWDNLTNQEVERPKIIFD
;
A
#
# COMPACT_ATOMS: atom_id res chain seq x y z
N MET A 1 -16.55 7.58 6.90
CA MET A 1 -16.08 7.86 8.26
C MET A 1 -14.93 8.87 8.25
N PHE A 2 -13.76 8.55 7.68
CA PHE A 2 -12.57 9.43 7.67
C PHE A 2 -12.83 10.88 7.24
N ARG A 3 -13.54 11.10 6.12
CA ARG A 3 -13.94 12.46 5.68
C ARG A 3 -14.80 13.21 6.71
N LYS A 4 -15.65 12.49 7.47
CA LYS A 4 -16.52 13.11 8.48
C LYS A 4 -15.76 13.55 9.74
N VAL A 5 -14.61 12.92 10.02
CA VAL A 5 -13.76 13.22 11.19
C VAL A 5 -12.47 13.96 10.81
N GLY A 6 -12.38 14.49 9.59
CA GLY A 6 -11.25 15.31 9.13
C GLY A 6 -9.93 14.55 8.99
N VAL A 7 -9.95 13.22 8.92
CA VAL A 7 -8.71 12.42 8.76
C VAL A 7 -8.38 12.29 7.26
N PRO A 8 -7.18 12.72 6.82
CA PRO A 8 -6.78 12.63 5.42
C PRO A 8 -6.60 11.17 4.99
N ILE A 9 -7.07 10.86 3.78
CA ILE A 9 -6.90 9.53 3.19
C ILE A 9 -5.73 9.60 2.22
N LEU A 10 -4.63 8.94 2.58
CA LEU A 10 -3.38 8.96 1.79
C LEU A 10 -3.44 8.09 0.53
N GLY A 11 -4.34 7.10 0.53
CA GLY A 11 -4.58 6.25 -0.63
C GLY A 11 -5.24 4.92 -0.28
N ILE A 12 -5.41 4.08 -1.29
CA ILE A 12 -5.96 2.72 -1.20
C ILE A 12 -4.91 1.71 -1.70
N ILE A 13 -4.76 0.60 -0.98
CA ILE A 13 -3.93 -0.55 -1.36
C ILE A 13 -4.85 -1.75 -1.56
N GLU A 14 -4.65 -2.51 -2.63
CA GLU A 14 -5.35 -3.79 -2.84
C GLU A 14 -4.48 -4.93 -2.29
N ASN A 15 -4.85 -5.45 -1.12
CA ASN A 15 -4.12 -6.56 -0.49
C ASN A 15 -4.63 -7.91 -1.03
N MET A 16 -3.74 -8.90 -1.11
CA MET A 16 -4.03 -10.25 -1.62
C MET A 16 -4.67 -10.24 -3.03
N SER A 17 -4.21 -9.33 -3.91
CA SER A 17 -4.90 -9.07 -5.18
C SER A 17 -4.61 -10.11 -6.26
N TYR A 18 -3.44 -10.75 -6.24
CA TYR A 18 -3.09 -11.82 -7.18
C TYR A 18 -2.12 -12.81 -6.54
N PHE A 19 -1.93 -13.96 -7.19
CA PHE A 19 -0.97 -14.98 -6.81
C PHE A 19 -0.02 -15.25 -7.99
N ILE A 20 1.26 -15.47 -7.71
CA ILE A 20 2.23 -15.91 -8.72
C ILE A 20 2.50 -17.39 -8.47
N CYS A 21 2.15 -18.24 -9.42
CA CYS A 21 2.40 -19.68 -9.30
C CYS A 21 3.90 -19.97 -9.28
N SER A 22 4.37 -20.69 -8.27
CA SER A 22 5.78 -21.11 -8.16
C SER A 22 6.23 -22.02 -9.31
N ASP A 23 5.30 -22.79 -9.87
CA ASP A 23 5.63 -23.85 -10.82
C ASP A 23 5.66 -23.36 -12.26
N CYS A 24 4.81 -22.38 -12.61
CA CYS A 24 4.70 -21.85 -13.97
C CYS A 24 4.99 -20.34 -14.10
N GLY A 25 5.16 -19.63 -12.99
CA GLY A 25 5.44 -18.18 -12.96
C GLY A 25 4.28 -17.28 -13.40
N MET A 26 3.11 -17.85 -13.72
CA MET A 26 1.97 -17.07 -14.18
C MET A 26 1.27 -16.36 -13.03
N ARG A 27 0.74 -15.16 -13.34
CA ARG A 27 -0.18 -14.43 -12.46
C ARG A 27 -1.56 -15.05 -12.53
N HIS A 28 -2.10 -15.38 -11.36
CA HIS A 28 -3.46 -15.85 -11.18
C HIS A 28 -4.22 -14.87 -10.31
N ASP A 29 -5.31 -14.37 -10.85
CA ASP A 29 -6.29 -13.58 -10.12
C ASP A 29 -7.24 -14.57 -9.42
N ILE A 30 -6.87 -15.02 -8.21
CA ILE A 30 -7.62 -16.04 -7.44
C ILE A 30 -9.04 -15.55 -7.08
N PHE A 31 -9.18 -14.24 -6.89
CA PHE A 31 -10.44 -13.55 -6.66
C PHE A 31 -10.67 -12.49 -7.73
N SER A 32 -11.75 -11.70 -7.62
CA SER A 32 -11.93 -10.52 -8.46
C SER A 32 -10.86 -9.46 -8.17
N THR A 33 -10.26 -8.88 -9.21
CA THR A 33 -9.19 -7.89 -9.11
C THR A 33 -9.59 -6.50 -9.61
N GLY A 34 -8.84 -5.48 -9.18
CA GLY A 34 -9.00 -4.09 -9.59
C GLY A 34 -10.20 -3.39 -8.93
N GLY A 35 -10.82 -4.02 -7.93
CA GLY A 35 -11.94 -3.43 -7.20
C GLY A 35 -11.50 -2.20 -6.43
N ALA A 36 -10.33 -2.29 -5.77
CA ALA A 36 -9.77 -1.18 -5.01
C ALA A 36 -9.32 -0.04 -5.93
N GLN A 37 -8.71 -0.34 -7.09
CA GLN A 37 -8.33 0.68 -8.07
C GLN A 37 -9.56 1.43 -8.61
N LYS A 38 -10.66 0.72 -8.94
CA LYS A 38 -11.91 1.34 -9.40
C LYS A 38 -12.55 2.22 -8.32
N GLU A 39 -12.59 1.75 -7.07
CA GLU A 39 -13.15 2.54 -5.98
C GLU A 39 -12.27 3.75 -5.65
N ALA A 40 -10.94 3.61 -5.73
CA ALA A 40 -10.00 4.73 -5.59
C ALA A 40 -10.29 5.83 -6.62
N ALA A 41 -10.48 5.46 -7.89
CA ALA A 41 -10.85 6.39 -8.95
C ALA A 41 -12.20 7.07 -8.69
N LYS A 42 -13.22 6.29 -8.31
CA LYS A 42 -14.57 6.80 -8.00
C LYS A 42 -14.59 7.79 -6.84
N LEU A 43 -13.77 7.54 -5.81
CA LEU A 43 -13.66 8.40 -4.64
C LEU A 43 -12.66 9.56 -4.81
N ASN A 44 -11.96 9.61 -5.95
CA ASN A 44 -10.85 10.52 -6.19
C ASN A 44 -9.78 10.44 -5.09
N ILE A 45 -9.35 9.21 -4.78
CA ILE A 45 -8.33 8.88 -3.78
C ILE A 45 -7.16 8.19 -4.50
N PRO A 46 -5.89 8.43 -4.11
CA PRO A 46 -4.76 7.77 -4.74
C PRO A 46 -4.83 6.23 -4.64
N PHE A 47 -4.55 5.53 -5.74
CA PHE A 47 -4.28 4.10 -5.70
C PHE A 47 -2.78 3.86 -5.52
N LEU A 48 -2.40 3.26 -4.40
CA LEU A 48 -1.01 3.12 -4.00
C LEU A 48 -0.37 1.86 -4.59
N GLY A 49 -1.15 0.80 -4.77
CA GLY A 49 -0.68 -0.41 -5.45
C GLY A 49 -1.40 -1.67 -5.00
N GLU A 50 -0.86 -2.77 -5.49
CA GLU A 50 -1.33 -4.13 -5.26
C GLU A 50 -0.28 -4.92 -4.46
N ILE A 51 -0.71 -5.79 -3.55
CA ILE A 51 0.15 -6.74 -2.83
C ILE A 51 -0.33 -8.15 -3.14
N PRO A 52 0.56 -9.06 -3.58
CA PRO A 52 0.17 -10.43 -3.87
C PRO A 52 -0.18 -11.23 -2.62
N LEU A 53 -0.99 -12.28 -2.81
CA LEU A 53 -1.16 -13.35 -1.84
C LEU A 53 0.08 -14.25 -1.89
N GLU A 54 1.03 -14.04 -0.98
CA GLU A 54 2.31 -14.75 -0.97
C GLU A 54 2.59 -15.38 0.40
N ILE A 55 2.97 -16.66 0.38
CA ILE A 55 3.17 -17.43 1.61
C ILE A 55 4.35 -16.90 2.43
N THR A 56 5.41 -16.48 1.74
CA THR A 56 6.63 -15.95 2.36
C THR A 56 6.33 -14.69 3.17
N ILE A 57 5.48 -13.79 2.65
CA ILE A 57 5.04 -12.57 3.35
C ILE A 57 4.35 -12.94 4.68
N ARG A 58 3.42 -13.90 4.64
CA ARG A 58 2.71 -14.37 5.84
C ARG A 58 3.67 -14.98 6.86
N GLN A 59 4.50 -15.93 6.44
CA GLN A 59 5.37 -16.68 7.34
C GLN A 59 6.39 -15.79 8.05
N THR A 60 7.03 -14.88 7.30
CA THR A 60 7.98 -13.89 7.84
C THR A 60 7.31 -12.90 8.80
N SER A 61 6.08 -12.48 8.50
CA SER A 61 5.29 -11.64 9.40
C SER A 61 4.90 -12.38 10.68
N ASP A 62 4.45 -13.63 10.57
CA ASP A 62 4.06 -14.49 11.70
C ASP A 62 5.26 -14.79 12.63
N SER A 63 6.47 -14.91 12.07
CA SER A 63 7.70 -15.12 12.85
C SER A 63 8.26 -13.83 13.49
N GLY A 64 7.65 -12.68 13.25
CA GLY A 64 8.12 -11.38 13.74
C GLY A 64 9.32 -10.81 12.97
N GLU A 65 9.66 -11.39 11.83
CA GLU A 65 10.79 -10.97 10.98
C GLU A 65 10.27 -10.66 9.57
N PRO A 66 9.55 -9.54 9.37
CA PRO A 66 8.81 -9.28 8.14
C PRO A 66 9.72 -9.25 6.90
N ILE A 67 9.17 -9.63 5.75
CA ILE A 67 9.93 -9.77 4.49
C ILE A 67 10.79 -8.55 4.12
N VAL A 68 10.34 -7.35 4.46
CA VAL A 68 11.08 -6.09 4.20
C VAL A 68 12.38 -5.98 5.00
N ALA A 69 12.48 -6.67 6.13
CA ALA A 69 13.67 -6.73 6.98
C ALA A 69 14.49 -8.00 6.70
N SER A 70 13.83 -9.15 6.54
CA SER A 70 14.49 -10.45 6.36
C SER A 70 15.06 -10.67 4.96
N ASP A 71 14.42 -10.12 3.92
CA ASP A 71 14.83 -10.25 2.53
C ASP A 71 14.62 -8.93 1.74
N PRO A 72 15.56 -7.96 1.90
CA PRO A 72 15.45 -6.64 1.27
C PRO A 72 15.40 -6.65 -0.25
N GLU A 73 16.02 -7.65 -0.90
CA GLU A 73 16.12 -7.72 -2.35
C GLU A 73 14.93 -8.43 -3.01
N ASN A 74 14.05 -9.04 -2.21
CA ASN A 74 12.85 -9.70 -2.67
C ASN A 74 11.96 -8.77 -3.52
N GLN A 75 11.32 -9.33 -4.54
CA GLN A 75 10.34 -8.61 -5.35
C GLN A 75 9.18 -8.04 -4.51
N HIS A 76 8.74 -8.76 -3.47
CA HIS A 76 7.64 -8.35 -2.61
C HIS A 76 8.05 -7.19 -1.72
N THR A 77 9.29 -7.20 -1.22
CA THR A 77 9.90 -6.07 -0.52
C THR A 77 9.91 -4.83 -1.40
N LYS A 78 10.33 -4.96 -2.66
CA LYS A 78 10.30 -3.85 -3.64
C LYS A 78 8.89 -3.30 -3.86
N THR A 79 7.84 -4.13 -3.81
CA THR A 79 6.44 -3.67 -3.86
C THR A 79 6.07 -2.82 -2.64
N TYR A 80 6.42 -3.26 -1.42
CA TYR A 80 6.19 -2.48 -0.20
C TYR A 80 6.94 -1.15 -0.24
N PHE A 81 8.20 -1.13 -0.66
CA PHE A 81 8.97 0.11 -0.78
C PHE A 81 8.37 1.09 -1.79
N LYS A 82 7.86 0.61 -2.95
CA LYS A 82 7.15 1.46 -3.91
C LYS A 82 5.89 2.09 -3.31
N ILE A 83 5.12 1.32 -2.53
CA ILE A 83 3.93 1.83 -1.84
C ILE A 83 4.33 2.86 -0.78
N ALA A 84 5.34 2.55 0.04
CA ALA A 84 5.86 3.44 1.06
C ALA A 84 6.38 4.75 0.46
N GLN A 85 7.08 4.69 -0.68
CA GLN A 85 7.56 5.88 -1.38
C GLN A 85 6.40 6.77 -1.84
N LYS A 86 5.34 6.19 -2.43
CA LYS A 86 4.15 6.98 -2.81
C LYS A 86 3.48 7.64 -1.60
N ILE A 87 3.42 6.95 -0.46
CA ILE A 87 2.90 7.52 0.78
C ILE A 87 3.79 8.67 1.24
N TRP A 88 5.11 8.47 1.22
CA TRP A 88 6.10 9.48 1.60
C TRP A 88 5.98 10.73 0.74
N ASP A 89 5.97 10.57 -0.58
CA ASP A 89 5.84 11.66 -1.54
C ASP A 89 4.52 12.44 -1.32
N ASN A 90 3.42 11.73 -1.05
CA ASN A 90 2.13 12.36 -0.74
C ASN A 90 2.17 13.18 0.56
N LEU A 91 2.95 12.76 1.55
CA LEU A 91 3.09 13.48 2.82
C LEU A 91 4.02 14.68 2.69
N THR A 92 5.12 14.56 1.94
CA THR A 92 6.11 15.63 1.81
C THR A 92 5.72 16.70 0.81
N ASN A 93 4.92 16.36 -0.19
CA ASN A 93 4.45 17.31 -1.21
C ASN A 93 3.17 18.07 -0.80
N GLN A 94 2.62 17.79 0.39
CA GLN A 94 1.50 18.57 0.92
C GLN A 94 2.03 19.80 1.65
N GLU A 95 1.63 21.00 1.19
CA GLU A 95 1.68 22.20 2.01
C GLU A 95 0.67 22.03 3.15
N VAL A 96 1.15 21.54 4.29
CA VAL A 96 0.35 21.52 5.51
C VAL A 96 0.27 22.95 6.01
N GLU A 97 -0.93 23.53 5.98
CA GLU A 97 -1.19 24.84 6.57
C GLU A 97 -0.89 24.75 8.08
N ARG A 98 0.28 25.26 8.49
CA ARG A 98 0.71 25.19 9.88
C ARG A 98 0.02 26.30 10.68
N PRO A 99 -0.49 26.02 11.89
CA PRO A 99 -1.06 27.07 12.72
C PRO A 99 -0.01 28.15 12.96
N LYS A 100 -0.37 29.41 12.67
CA LYS A 100 0.48 30.56 12.97
C LYS A 100 0.42 30.81 14.47
N ILE A 101 1.57 30.76 15.14
CA ILE A 101 1.69 31.26 16.50
C ILE A 101 1.70 32.79 16.40
N ILE A 102 0.65 33.42 16.90
CA ILE A 102 0.55 34.89 17.00
C ILE A 102 0.99 35.25 18.41
N PHE A 103 2.00 36.11 18.52
CA PHE A 103 2.34 36.80 19.76
C PHE A 103 1.79 38.22 19.64
N ASP A 104 1.01 38.63 20.63
CA ASP A 104 0.55 40.02 20.81
C ASP A 104 1.69 40.91 21.35
#